data_AF-A0A7J7MNM4-F1
#
_entry.id   AF-A0A7J7MNM4-F1
#
_cell.length_a   1.000
_cell.length_b   1.000
_cell.length_c   1.000
_cell.angle_alpha   90.00
_cell.angle_beta   90.00
_cell.angle_gamma   90.00
#
_symmetry.space_group_name_H-M   'P 1'
#
loop_
_entity.id
_entity.type
_entity.pdbx_description
1 polymer ?
#
loop_
_entity_poly.entity_id
_entity_poly.type
_entity_poly.pdbx_seq_one_letter_code
_entity_poly.pdbx_strand_id
1 'polypeptide(L)'
;MNDESPKGELQNESAEDDVFLKKIESNMLTEMALRSIPDINKVFIKSGKVNKFDENEGFKLEVEWMLDTEGVNLLTIMCHEDVDARRTTSNHLIEVIEVIGIEAVRRSLLDELRVVISFD
;
A
#
# COMPACT_ATOMS: atom_id res chain seq x y z
N MET A 1 -9.38 -45.35 48.44
CA MET A 1 -8.96 -44.91 47.09
C MET A 1 -8.65 -43.43 47.18
N ASN A 2 -7.36 -43.06 47.18
CA ASN A 2 -6.93 -41.65 47.10
C ASN A 2 -7.07 -41.20 45.65
N ASP A 3 -7.94 -40.24 45.42
CA ASP A 3 -8.03 -39.47 44.17
C ASP A 3 -7.27 -38.16 44.40
N GLU A 4 -5.94 -38.24 44.37
CA GLU A 4 -5.07 -37.07 44.22
C GLU A 4 -4.42 -37.15 42.85
N SER A 5 -5.18 -36.73 41.84
CA SER A 5 -4.63 -36.37 40.53
C SER A 5 -3.87 -35.02 40.65
N PRO A 6 -2.79 -34.82 39.88
CA PRO A 6 -1.77 -33.81 40.18
C PRO A 6 -2.23 -32.40 39.79
N LYS A 7 -2.68 -31.62 40.78
CA LYS A 7 -3.04 -30.19 40.58
C LYS A 7 -1.88 -29.32 40.07
N GLY A 8 -0.64 -29.77 40.22
CA GLY A 8 0.56 -29.05 39.75
C GLY A 8 0.85 -29.20 38.26
N GLU A 9 0.43 -30.29 37.61
CA GLU A 9 0.65 -30.52 36.17
C GLU A 9 -0.37 -29.74 35.34
N LEU A 10 -1.64 -29.73 35.77
CA LEU A 10 -2.74 -28.97 35.15
C LEU A 10 -2.51 -27.44 35.13
N GLN A 11 -1.83 -26.89 36.13
CA GLN A 11 -1.50 -25.46 36.20
C GLN A 11 -0.36 -25.07 35.25
N ASN A 12 0.60 -25.98 35.00
CA ASN A 12 1.67 -25.74 34.03
C ASN A 12 1.14 -25.84 32.59
N GLU A 13 0.31 -26.83 32.28
CA GLU A 13 -0.33 -26.95 30.96
C GLU A 13 -1.18 -25.71 30.63
N SER A 14 -1.97 -25.21 31.60
CA SER A 14 -2.78 -24.00 31.40
C SER A 14 -1.91 -22.75 31.16
N ALA A 15 -0.74 -22.65 31.80
CA ALA A 15 0.18 -21.53 31.60
C ALA A 15 0.90 -21.60 30.24
N GLU A 16 1.23 -22.80 29.77
CA GLU A 16 1.79 -23.04 28.43
C GLU A 16 0.79 -22.70 27.33
N ASP A 17 -0.48 -23.09 27.50
CA ASP A 17 -1.58 -22.76 26.59
C ASP A 17 -1.81 -21.24 26.49
N ASP A 18 -1.76 -20.51 27.61
CA ASP A 18 -1.89 -19.04 27.63
C ASP A 18 -0.77 -18.34 26.86
N VAL A 19 0.48 -18.82 27.00
CA VAL A 19 1.62 -18.27 26.26
C VAL A 19 1.49 -18.57 24.77
N PHE A 20 1.01 -19.77 24.43
CA PHE A 20 0.75 -20.17 23.05
C PHE A 20 -0.34 -19.32 22.39
N LEU A 21 -1.47 -19.09 23.07
CA LEU A 21 -2.56 -18.26 22.57
C LEU A 21 -2.13 -16.80 22.37
N LYS A 22 -1.35 -16.22 23.29
CA LYS A 22 -0.77 -14.88 23.12
C LYS A 22 0.15 -14.80 21.91
N LYS A 23 0.89 -15.87 21.60
CA LYS A 23 1.75 -15.91 20.42
C LYS A 23 0.92 -15.96 19.13
N ILE A 24 -0.17 -16.74 19.10
CA ILE A 24 -1.10 -16.75 17.97
C ILE A 24 -1.76 -15.37 17.80
N GLU A 25 -2.26 -14.78 18.87
CA GLU A 25 -2.87 -13.45 18.86
C GLU A 25 -1.91 -12.40 18.29
N SER A 26 -0.67 -12.36 18.80
CA SER A 26 0.35 -11.42 18.33
C SER A 26 0.66 -11.60 16.85
N ASN A 27 0.79 -12.85 16.39
CA ASN A 27 1.07 -13.14 15.00
C ASN A 27 -0.12 -12.79 14.09
N MET A 28 -1.34 -13.10 14.52
CA MET A 28 -2.56 -12.74 13.77
C MET A 28 -2.71 -11.23 13.65
N LEU A 29 -2.43 -10.46 14.70
CA LEU A 29 -2.55 -9.00 14.66
C LEU A 29 -1.46 -8.33 13.82
N THR A 30 -0.28 -8.94 13.71
CA THR A 30 0.90 -8.30 13.08
C THR A 30 1.09 -8.74 11.63
N GLU A 31 0.93 -10.03 11.33
CA GLU A 31 1.32 -10.61 10.03
C GLU A 31 0.13 -10.96 9.12
N MET A 32 -1.09 -11.04 9.67
CA MET A 32 -2.25 -11.43 8.87
C MET A 32 -2.77 -10.27 8.02
N ALA A 33 -2.40 -10.25 6.74
CA ALA A 33 -2.98 -9.34 5.76
C ALA A 33 -4.40 -9.79 5.37
N LEU A 34 -5.42 -9.00 5.72
CA LEU A 34 -6.80 -9.28 5.34
C LEU A 34 -7.05 -8.98 3.85
N ARG A 35 -6.75 -7.75 3.44
CA ARG A 35 -6.71 -7.27 2.05
C ARG A 35 -5.83 -6.02 1.99
N SER A 36 -4.64 -6.13 1.44
CA SER A 36 -3.75 -4.98 1.23
C SER A 36 -2.69 -5.31 0.19
N ILE A 37 -2.07 -4.25 -0.33
CA ILE A 37 -0.80 -4.35 -1.03
C ILE A 37 0.31 -4.11 0.00
N PRO A 38 1.38 -4.93 0.06
CA PRO A 38 2.50 -4.69 0.94
C PRO A 38 3.12 -3.31 0.72
N ASP A 39 3.64 -2.71 1.79
CA ASP A 39 4.32 -1.41 1.77
C ASP A 39 3.44 -0.20 1.45
N ILE A 40 2.11 -0.37 1.40
CA ILE A 40 1.12 0.70 1.32
C ILE A 40 0.41 0.85 2.67
N ASN A 41 0.69 1.94 3.38
CA ASN A 41 0.21 2.19 4.74
C ASN A 41 -1.15 2.90 4.76
N LYS A 42 -1.33 3.88 3.86
CA LYS A 42 -2.53 4.71 3.82
C LYS A 42 -2.86 5.13 2.41
N VAL A 43 -4.15 5.30 2.13
CA VAL A 43 -4.64 5.74 0.81
C VAL A 43 -5.59 6.92 1.01
N PHE A 44 -5.38 7.97 0.23
CA PHE A 44 -6.18 9.18 0.20
C PHE A 44 -6.87 9.30 -1.15
N ILE A 45 -8.15 9.66 -1.13
CA ILE A 45 -8.90 9.93 -2.35
C ILE A 45 -8.76 11.43 -2.66
N LYS A 46 -8.26 11.75 -3.85
CA LYS A 46 -8.20 13.12 -4.37
C LYS A 46 -9.04 13.25 -5.62
N SER A 47 -9.54 14.45 -5.88
CA SER A 47 -10.14 14.80 -7.18
C SER A 47 -9.35 15.93 -7.82
N GLY A 48 -9.22 15.88 -9.14
CA GLY A 48 -8.51 16.87 -9.94
C GLY A 48 -9.26 17.16 -11.23
N LYS A 49 -9.09 18.38 -11.74
CA LYS A 49 -9.63 18.79 -13.04
C LYS A 49 -8.60 18.45 -14.12
N VAL A 50 -8.94 17.53 -15.02
CA VAL A 50 -8.07 17.06 -16.10
C VAL A 50 -8.69 17.44 -17.44
N ASN A 51 -7.88 17.93 -18.37
CA ASN A 51 -8.32 18.18 -19.74
C ASN A 51 -8.36 16.85 -20.51
N LYS A 52 -9.56 16.46 -20.96
CA LYS A 52 -9.77 15.34 -21.87
C LYS A 52 -10.29 15.84 -23.20
N PHE A 53 -9.93 15.13 -24.25
CA PHE A 53 -10.39 15.45 -25.60
C PHE A 53 -11.67 14.67 -25.89
N ASP A 54 -12.72 15.39 -26.26
CA ASP A 54 -13.98 14.86 -26.78
C ASP A 54 -14.04 15.08 -28.30
N GLU A 55 -14.46 14.06 -29.05
CA GLU A 55 -14.50 14.13 -30.52
C GLU A 55 -15.49 15.17 -31.06
N ASN A 56 -16.54 15.52 -30.30
CA ASN A 56 -17.58 16.46 -30.70
C ASN A 56 -17.35 17.86 -30.12
N GLU A 57 -16.97 17.93 -28.85
CA GLU A 57 -16.86 19.20 -28.11
C GLU A 57 -15.41 19.73 -28.00
N GLY A 58 -14.40 18.95 -28.41
CA GLY A 58 -12.99 19.31 -28.29
C GLY A 58 -12.46 19.11 -26.86
N PHE A 59 -11.48 19.92 -26.44
CA PHE A 59 -10.90 19.79 -25.09
C PHE A 59 -11.89 20.28 -24.02
N LYS A 60 -12.21 19.37 -23.10
CA LYS A 60 -13.11 19.62 -21.97
C LYS A 60 -12.42 19.28 -20.65
N LEU A 61 -12.75 20.06 -19.64
CA LEU A 61 -12.29 19.85 -18.28
C LEU A 61 -13.22 18.84 -17.60
N GLU A 62 -12.70 17.67 -17.24
CA GLU A 62 -13.43 16.64 -16.48
C GLU A 62 -12.85 16.53 -15.07
N VAL A 63 -13.70 16.21 -14.09
CA VAL A 63 -13.25 15.88 -12.74
C VAL A 63 -12.89 14.41 -12.71
N GLU A 64 -11.62 14.11 -12.44
CA GLU A 64 -11.12 12.76 -12.29
C GLU A 64 -10.73 12.49 -10.84
N TRP A 65 -11.07 11.29 -10.37
CA TRP A 65 -10.73 10.80 -9.04
C TRP A 65 -9.45 9.97 -9.11
N MET A 66 -8.54 10.20 -8.16
CA MET A 66 -7.25 9.54 -8.07
C MET A 66 -6.99 9.12 -6.64
N LEU A 67 -6.08 8.16 -6.46
CA LEU A 67 -5.64 7.67 -5.17
C LEU A 67 -4.19 8.11 -4.93
N ASP A 68 -3.94 8.74 -3.79
CA ASP A 68 -2.59 9.02 -3.30
C ASP A 68 -2.24 8.08 -2.15
N THR A 69 -1.07 7.45 -2.22
CA THR A 69 -0.63 6.46 -1.24
C THR A 69 0.46 7.02 -0.33
N GLU A 70 0.42 6.62 0.93
CA GLU A 70 1.55 6.70 1.85
C GLU A 70 2.25 5.35 1.84
N GLY A 71 3.50 5.32 1.37
CA GLY A 71 4.21 4.09 1.03
C GLY A 71 4.20 3.83 -0.48
N VAL A 72 5.08 2.93 -0.93
CA VAL A 72 5.37 2.68 -2.36
C VAL A 72 5.50 1.19 -2.65
N ASN A 73 4.80 0.74 -3.70
CA ASN A 73 4.92 -0.59 -4.29
C ASN A 73 4.35 -0.57 -5.72
N LEU A 74 4.98 0.25 -6.56
CA LEU A 74 4.58 0.60 -7.91
C LEU A 74 4.38 -0.62 -8.80
N LEU A 75 5.27 -1.62 -8.69
CA LEU A 75 5.15 -2.85 -9.48
C LEU A 75 3.83 -3.57 -9.18
N THR A 76 3.52 -3.79 -7.89
CA THR A 76 2.30 -4.51 -7.50
C THR A 76 1.05 -3.70 -7.84
N ILE A 77 1.08 -2.38 -7.63
CA ILE A 77 -0.03 -1.48 -7.96
C ILE A 77 -0.31 -1.49 -9.47
N MET A 78 0.72 -1.39 -10.31
CA MET A 78 0.56 -1.39 -11.77
C MET A 78 0.02 -2.72 -12.32
N CYS A 79 0.20 -3.83 -11.58
CA CYS A 79 -0.35 -5.13 -11.96
C CYS A 79 -1.82 -5.32 -11.55
N HIS A 80 -2.41 -4.40 -10.79
CA HIS A 80 -3.80 -4.50 -10.35
C HIS A 80 -4.76 -4.16 -11.49
N GLU A 81 -5.78 -5.00 -11.72
CA GLU A 81 -6.68 -4.91 -12.88
C GLU A 81 -7.47 -3.59 -12.94
N ASP A 82 -7.88 -3.08 -11.77
CA ASP A 82 -8.63 -1.83 -11.65
C ASP A 82 -7.75 -0.56 -11.69
N VAL A 83 -6.43 -0.69 -11.91
CA VAL A 83 -5.49 0.42 -11.92
C VAL A 83 -5.04 0.74 -13.35
N ASP A 84 -5.07 2.02 -13.70
CA ASP A 84 -4.49 2.49 -14.97
C ASP A 84 -2.97 2.64 -14.87
N ALA A 85 -2.27 1.53 -15.14
CA ALA A 85 -0.81 1.46 -15.09
C ALA A 85 -0.08 2.48 -15.98
N ARG A 86 -0.72 3.04 -17.01
CA ARG A 86 -0.08 4.00 -17.92
C ARG A 86 0.05 5.40 -17.31
N ARG A 87 -0.77 5.70 -16.30
CA ARG A 87 -0.84 7.01 -15.64
C ARG A 87 -0.46 6.96 -14.16
N THR A 88 -0.16 5.77 -13.63
CA THR A 88 0.41 5.63 -12.28
C THR A 88 1.83 6.18 -12.24
N THR A 89 2.12 7.00 -11.23
CA THR A 89 3.44 7.60 -11.00
C THR A 89 3.88 7.36 -9.55
N SER A 90 5.19 7.31 -9.31
CA SER A 90 5.77 7.25 -7.96
C SER A 90 6.78 8.39 -7.80
N ASN A 91 6.78 9.01 -6.63
CA ASN A 91 7.78 10.01 -6.26
C ASN A 91 9.09 9.36 -5.76
N HIS A 92 9.15 8.03 -5.66
CA HIS A 92 10.33 7.29 -5.21
C HIS A 92 11.20 6.86 -6.40
N LEU A 93 12.22 7.66 -6.73
CA LEU A 93 13.04 7.49 -7.94
C LEU A 93 13.72 6.12 -8.06
N ILE A 94 14.11 5.49 -6.95
CA ILE A 94 14.75 4.17 -6.97
C ILE A 94 13.77 3.10 -7.45
N GLU A 95 12.51 3.20 -7.04
CA GLU A 95 11.48 2.26 -7.50
C GLU A 95 11.15 2.49 -8.98
N VAL A 96 11.11 3.76 -9.41
CA VAL A 96 10.86 4.08 -10.82
C VAL A 96 11.96 3.51 -11.73
N ILE A 97 13.24 3.56 -11.34
CA ILE A 97 14.33 2.95 -12.14
C ILE A 97 14.23 1.43 -12.16
N GLU A 98 13.86 0.80 -11.05
CA GLU A 98 13.73 -0.65 -10.94
C GLU A 98 12.55 -1.20 -11.76
N VAL A 99 11.43 -0.46 -11.82
CA VAL A 99 10.20 -0.92 -12.49
C VAL A 99 10.11 -0.48 -13.95
N ILE A 100 10.43 0.79 -14.28
CA ILE A 100 10.16 1.39 -15.60
C ILE A 100 11.46 1.87 -16.30
N GLY A 101 12.59 1.93 -15.59
CA GLY A 101 13.90 2.18 -16.16
C GLY A 101 14.35 3.65 -16.17
N ILE A 102 15.55 3.88 -16.71
CA ILE A 102 16.28 5.15 -16.53
C ILE A 102 15.61 6.37 -17.16
N GLU A 103 14.94 6.21 -18.31
CA GLU A 103 14.29 7.34 -18.98
C GLU A 103 13.03 7.82 -18.22
N ALA A 104 12.32 6.89 -17.57
CA ALA A 104 11.22 7.23 -16.67
C ALA A 104 11.72 8.02 -15.47
N VAL A 105 12.87 7.65 -14.89
CA VAL A 105 13.51 8.42 -13.81
C VAL A 105 13.91 9.81 -14.25
N ARG A 106 14.51 9.96 -15.45
CA ARG A 106 14.87 11.28 -15.98
C ARG A 106 13.64 12.19 -16.05
N ARG A 107 12.50 11.64 -16.50
CA ARG A 107 11.24 12.37 -16.58
C ARG A 107 10.67 12.69 -15.19
N SER A 108 10.60 11.69 -14.30
CA SER A 108 10.09 11.83 -12.94
C SER A 108 10.87 12.88 -12.15
N LEU A 109 12.20 12.86 -12.24
CA LEU A 109 13.06 13.85 -11.59
C LEU A 109 12.78 15.27 -12.07
N LEU A 110 12.58 15.46 -13.38
CA LEU A 110 12.23 16.77 -13.94
C LEU A 110 10.86 17.24 -13.44
N ASP A 111 9.88 16.35 -13.38
CA ASP A 111 8.53 16.69 -12.92
C ASP A 111 8.53 17.05 -11.42
N GLU A 112 9.21 16.28 -10.56
CA GLU A 112 9.38 16.58 -9.13
C GLU A 112 10.10 17.91 -8.89
N LEU A 113 11.20 18.18 -9.61
CA LEU A 113 11.91 19.45 -9.51
C LEU A 113 11.03 20.64 -9.92
N ARG A 114 10.22 20.48 -10.98
CA ARG A 114 9.29 21.53 -11.42
C ARG A 114 8.24 21.80 -10.37
N VAL A 115 7.65 20.76 -9.77
CA VAL A 115 6.66 20.92 -8.70
C VAL A 115 7.22 21.82 -7.59
N VAL A 116 8.43 21.54 -7.10
CA VAL A 116 9.07 22.33 -6.04
C VAL A 116 9.37 23.77 -6.47
N ILE A 117 9.90 23.98 -7.67
CA ILE A 117 10.28 25.33 -8.15
C ILE A 117 9.05 26.19 -8.45
N SER A 118 7.98 25.56 -8.95
CA SER A 118 6.73 26.26 -9.31
C SER A 118 5.79 26.47 -8.13
N PHE A 119 6.14 25.95 -6.95
CA PHE A 119 5.39 26.13 -5.73
C PHE A 119 5.68 27.53 -5.16
N ASP A 120 4.67 28.41 -5.18
CA ASP A 120 4.66 29.73 -4.52
C ASP A 120 4.15 29.60 -3.08
#